data_AF-A0A7X3SLE4-F1
#
_entry.id   AF-A0A7X3SLE4-F1
#
_cell.length_a   1.000
_cell.length_b   1.000
_cell.length_c   1.000
_cell.angle_alpha   90.00
_cell.angle_beta   90.00
_cell.angle_gamma   90.00
#
_symmetry.space_group_name_H-M   'P 1'
#
loop_
_entity.id
_entity.type
_entity.pdbx_description
1 polymer ?
#
loop_
_entity_poly.entity_id
_entity_poly.type
_entity_poly.pdbx_seq_one_letter_code
_entity_poly.pdbx_strand_id
1 'polypeptide(L)'
;MAAFEIGIPKGNYKNEDAVSRVIDYICRLDKPEQVGGMGVFPLYVEDMVNQFLAVKRIYHKEEGKQVFHIFISFEKSLGFTVDEVMEMGYEIAAYWGYDRQVMFAVHDDTQNIHIHMAINTVAYTNGEYKAYYPIEDIIEYVKPIVKRKISSKWFGK
;
A
#
# COMPACT_ATOMS: atom_id res chain seq x y z
N MET A 1 -13.88 -14.64 -14.15
CA MET A 1 -13.51 -13.25 -13.77
C MET A 1 -12.22 -13.33 -12.97
N ALA A 2 -11.37 -12.29 -13.03
CA ALA A 2 -10.17 -12.23 -12.20
C ALA A 2 -10.56 -12.04 -10.72
N ALA A 3 -9.82 -12.66 -9.80
CA ALA A 3 -10.10 -12.59 -8.36
C ALA A 3 -9.78 -11.20 -7.76
N PHE A 4 -8.89 -10.46 -8.41
CA PHE A 4 -8.48 -9.12 -8.01
C PHE A 4 -7.99 -8.33 -9.23
N GLU A 5 -7.92 -7.01 -9.08
CA GLU A 5 -7.29 -6.08 -10.01
C GLU A 5 -6.27 -5.23 -9.24
N ILE A 6 -5.13 -4.92 -9.87
CA ILE A 6 -4.16 -3.96 -9.35
C ILE A 6 -4.17 -2.75 -10.28
N GLY A 7 -4.17 -1.56 -9.70
CA GLY A 7 -4.06 -0.32 -10.45
C GLY A 7 -3.04 0.64 -9.84
N ILE A 8 -2.43 1.44 -10.71
CA ILE A 8 -1.55 2.56 -10.34
C ILE A 8 -2.30 3.85 -10.69
N PRO A 9 -2.83 4.60 -9.71
CA PRO A 9 -3.59 5.82 -10.01
C PRO A 9 -2.75 6.83 -10.79
N LYS A 10 -3.38 7.47 -11.78
CA LYS A 10 -2.74 8.47 -12.63
C LYS A 10 -2.30 9.66 -11.78
N GLY A 11 -0.99 9.94 -11.77
CA GLY A 11 -0.40 11.06 -11.05
C GLY A 11 1.12 11.02 -11.18
N ASN A 12 1.75 12.19 -11.34
CA ASN A 12 3.21 12.27 -11.39
C ASN A 12 3.84 12.17 -9.99
N TYR A 13 3.11 12.60 -8.95
CA TYR A 13 3.52 12.63 -7.54
C TYR A 13 4.90 13.26 -7.33
N LYS A 14 5.18 14.34 -8.07
CA LYS A 14 6.47 15.06 -8.05
C LYS A 14 6.45 16.35 -7.24
N ASN A 15 5.26 16.78 -6.83
CA ASN A 15 5.01 17.96 -6.02
C ASN A 15 5.43 17.73 -4.56
N GLU A 16 5.78 18.80 -3.84
CA GLU A 16 6.24 18.75 -2.45
C GLU A 16 5.21 18.09 -1.51
N ASP A 17 3.91 18.32 -1.77
CA ASP A 17 2.78 17.75 -1.04
C ASP A 17 2.33 16.38 -1.60
N ALA A 18 3.10 15.73 -2.49
CA ALA A 18 2.70 14.44 -3.04
C ALA A 18 2.54 13.35 -1.97
N VAL A 19 3.43 13.32 -0.98
CA VAL A 19 3.38 12.34 0.12
C VAL A 19 2.14 12.58 0.98
N SER A 20 1.92 13.82 1.43
CA SER A 20 0.76 14.15 2.27
C SER A 20 -0.54 13.87 1.55
N ARG A 21 -0.72 14.35 0.32
CA ARG A 21 -1.95 14.12 -0.45
C ARG A 21 -2.29 12.65 -0.65
N VAL A 22 -1.29 11.80 -0.86
CA VAL A 22 -1.52 10.36 -1.02
C VAL A 22 -1.91 9.74 0.33
N ILE A 23 -1.17 10.02 1.40
CA ILE A 23 -1.46 9.44 2.72
C ILE A 23 -2.83 9.95 3.24
N ASP A 24 -3.13 11.24 3.08
CA ASP A 24 -4.43 11.83 3.41
C ASP A 24 -5.57 11.12 2.67
N TYR A 25 -5.39 10.86 1.37
CA TYR A 25 -6.38 10.14 0.57
C TYR A 25 -6.54 8.69 1.03
N ILE A 26 -5.45 8.01 1.37
CA ILE A 26 -5.49 6.62 1.87
C ILE A 26 -6.20 6.56 3.22
N CYS A 27 -5.98 7.54 4.10
CA CYS A 27 -6.59 7.59 5.42
C CYS A 27 -7.97 8.28 5.46
N ARG A 28 -8.56 8.65 4.32
CA ARG A 28 -9.78 9.48 4.21
C ARG A 28 -11.03 8.91 4.89
N LEU A 29 -11.08 7.60 5.17
CA LEU A 29 -12.21 6.98 5.83
C LEU A 29 -12.25 7.22 7.34
N ASP A 30 -11.14 7.73 7.91
CA ASP A 30 -11.01 8.02 9.34
C ASP A 30 -11.32 6.79 10.23
N LYS A 31 -10.80 5.64 9.81
CA LYS A 31 -10.95 4.33 10.47
C LYS A 31 -9.56 3.78 10.84
N PRO A 32 -9.00 4.14 12.01
CA PRO A 32 -7.65 3.74 12.40
C PRO A 32 -7.42 2.22 12.40
N GLU A 33 -8.45 1.42 12.69
CA GLU A 33 -8.41 -0.04 12.67
C GLU A 33 -8.23 -0.64 11.27
N GLN A 34 -8.48 0.15 10.22
CA GLN A 34 -8.31 -0.24 8.82
C GLN A 34 -6.97 0.24 8.24
N VAL A 35 -6.07 0.78 9.07
CA VAL A 35 -4.76 1.31 8.66
C VAL A 35 -3.65 0.39 9.15
N GLY A 36 -2.69 0.11 8.27
CA GLY A 36 -1.50 -0.68 8.58
C GLY A 36 -0.24 -0.07 8.00
N GLY A 37 0.92 -0.58 8.42
CA GLY A 37 2.20 -0.11 7.92
C GLY A 37 3.36 -1.06 8.20
N MET A 38 4.41 -0.93 7.38
CA MET A 38 5.68 -1.65 7.51
C MET A 38 6.82 -0.65 7.33
N GLY A 39 7.76 -0.60 8.28
CA GLY A 39 8.81 0.43 8.31
C GLY A 39 8.30 1.86 8.62
N VAL A 40 7.04 1.99 9.01
CA VAL A 40 6.38 3.24 9.40
C VAL A 40 5.43 2.95 10.57
N PHE A 41 5.33 3.88 11.52
CA PHE A 41 4.37 3.82 12.62
C PHE A 41 3.09 4.57 12.24
N PRO A 42 1.96 3.88 12.03
CA PRO A 42 0.72 4.48 11.55
C PRO A 42 -0.19 4.98 12.69
N LEU A 43 0.34 5.83 13.58
CA LEU A 43 -0.46 6.40 14.69
C LEU A 43 -1.35 7.55 14.23
N TYR A 44 -0.75 8.51 13.53
CA TYR A 44 -1.43 9.67 12.95
C TYR A 44 -0.98 9.88 11.51
N VAL A 45 -1.84 10.49 10.70
CA VAL A 45 -1.53 10.80 9.30
C VAL A 45 -0.28 11.66 9.18
N GLU A 46 -0.19 12.71 10.00
CA GLU A 46 0.96 13.61 10.04
C GLU A 46 2.27 12.88 10.38
N ASP A 47 2.23 11.93 11.33
CA ASP A 47 3.39 11.14 11.70
C ASP A 47 3.88 10.25 10.54
N MET A 48 2.97 9.64 9.80
CA MET A 48 3.33 8.82 8.63
C MET A 48 3.97 9.68 7.53
N VAL A 49 3.41 10.87 7.27
CA VAL A 49 3.96 11.84 6.32
C VAL A 49 5.37 12.26 6.75
N ASN A 50 5.54 12.66 8.01
CA ASN A 50 6.83 13.09 8.55
C ASN A 50 7.88 11.98 8.49
N GLN A 51 7.51 10.73 8.78
CA GLN A 51 8.39 9.57 8.65
C GLN A 51 8.84 9.34 7.20
N PHE A 52 7.93 9.43 6.23
CA PHE A 52 8.25 9.31 4.81
C PHE A 52 9.22 10.41 4.34
N LEU A 53 8.97 11.64 4.75
CA LEU A 53 9.81 12.80 4.44
C LEU A 53 11.18 12.75 5.13
N ALA A 54 11.25 12.22 6.36
CA ALA A 54 12.50 12.09 7.11
C ALA A 54 13.52 11.22 6.37
N VAL A 55 13.11 10.05 5.85
CA VAL A 55 14.00 9.17 5.07
C VAL A 55 14.54 9.90 3.84
N LYS A 56 13.71 10.68 3.16
CA LYS A 56 14.11 11.44 1.97
C LYS A 56 15.13 12.51 2.30
N ARG A 57 14.93 13.25 3.39
CA ARG A 57 15.87 14.27 3.89
C ARG A 57 17.22 13.66 4.26
N ILE A 58 17.21 12.52 4.97
CA ILE A 58 18.43 11.80 5.38
C ILE A 58 19.30 11.44 4.17
N TYR A 59 18.67 11.01 3.07
CA TYR A 59 19.38 10.62 1.85
C TYR A 59 19.46 11.71 0.79
N HIS A 60 19.00 12.93 1.07
CA HIS A 60 18.95 14.06 0.13
C HIS A 60 18.20 13.75 -1.18
N LYS A 61 17.03 13.10 -1.07
CA LYS A 61 16.19 12.60 -2.18
C LYS A 61 14.77 13.16 -2.13
N GLU A 62 14.69 14.47 -2.05
CA GLU A 62 13.43 15.23 -1.97
C GLU A 62 12.89 15.63 -3.35
N GLU A 63 13.65 15.36 -4.43
CA GLU A 63 13.26 15.62 -5.81
C GLU A 63 12.73 14.36 -6.53
N GLY A 64 12.02 14.57 -7.64
CA GLY A 64 11.44 13.48 -8.43
C GLY A 64 10.12 12.98 -7.86
N LYS A 65 9.75 11.73 -8.17
CA LYS A 65 8.50 11.12 -7.71
C LYS A 65 8.66 10.69 -6.26
N GLN A 66 7.85 11.25 -5.38
CA GLN A 66 8.02 11.13 -3.93
C GLN A 66 7.33 9.91 -3.32
N VAL A 67 6.31 9.38 -3.98
CA VAL A 67 5.53 8.25 -3.47
C VAL A 67 5.09 7.36 -4.63
N PHE A 68 5.15 6.05 -4.43
CA PHE A 68 4.54 5.09 -5.33
C PHE A 68 3.20 4.65 -4.71
N HIS A 69 2.10 5.02 -5.37
CA HIS A 69 0.73 4.74 -4.93
C HIS A 69 0.13 3.64 -5.81
N ILE A 70 -0.40 2.59 -5.19
CA ILE A 70 -1.14 1.53 -5.86
C ILE A 70 -2.45 1.25 -5.12
N PHE A 71 -3.37 0.58 -5.80
CA PHE A 71 -4.50 -0.07 -5.15
C PHE A 71 -4.66 -1.52 -5.62
N ILE A 72 -5.22 -2.36 -4.76
CA ILE A 72 -5.64 -3.74 -5.06
C ILE A 72 -7.13 -3.85 -4.74
N SER A 73 -7.96 -4.12 -5.75
CA SER A 73 -9.40 -4.31 -5.60
C SER A 73 -9.76 -5.79 -5.69
N PHE A 74 -10.56 -6.30 -4.76
CA PHE A 74 -10.95 -7.70 -4.70
C PHE A 74 -12.37 -7.90 -5.25
N GLU A 75 -12.56 -8.99 -5.98
CA GLU A 75 -13.87 -9.30 -6.56
C GLU A 75 -14.90 -9.59 -5.45
N LYS A 76 -16.07 -8.94 -5.54
CA LYS A 76 -17.10 -8.94 -4.48
C LYS A 76 -17.59 -10.34 -4.10
N SER A 77 -17.73 -11.27 -5.06
CA SER A 77 -18.21 -12.62 -4.78
C SER A 77 -17.25 -13.45 -3.91
N LEU A 78 -16.00 -13.04 -3.75
CA LEU A 78 -15.07 -13.64 -2.80
C LEU A 78 -15.48 -13.40 -1.33
N GLY A 79 -16.27 -12.37 -1.06
CA GLY A 79 -16.86 -12.11 0.25
C GLY A 79 -15.85 -11.86 1.36
N PHE A 80 -14.69 -11.25 1.04
CA PHE A 80 -13.67 -10.96 2.03
C PHE A 80 -14.12 -9.91 3.06
N THR A 81 -13.74 -10.11 4.33
CA THR A 81 -13.94 -9.15 5.40
C THR A 81 -12.80 -8.13 5.44
N VAL A 82 -12.99 -6.99 6.12
CA VAL A 82 -11.92 -6.01 6.36
C VAL A 82 -10.71 -6.66 7.01
N ASP A 83 -10.90 -7.48 8.04
CA ASP A 83 -9.80 -8.14 8.75
C ASP A 83 -9.01 -9.09 7.83
N GLU A 84 -9.69 -9.88 6.98
CA GLU A 84 -9.02 -10.76 6.02
C GLU A 84 -8.20 -9.96 5.00
N VAL A 85 -8.70 -8.80 4.60
CA VAL A 85 -8.01 -7.90 3.67
C VAL A 85 -6.86 -7.15 4.37
N MET A 86 -7.01 -6.80 5.65
CA MET A 86 -5.93 -6.24 6.48
C MET A 86 -4.77 -7.21 6.61
N GLU A 87 -5.04 -8.49 6.89
CA GLU A 87 -4.02 -9.54 6.93
C GLU A 87 -3.29 -9.68 5.59
N MET A 88 -4.04 -9.74 4.48
CA MET A 88 -3.42 -9.73 3.15
C MET A 88 -2.64 -8.44 2.89
N GLY A 89 -3.09 -7.29 3.41
CA GLY A 89 -2.41 -6.00 3.29
C GLY A 89 -1.00 -6.04 3.87
N TYR A 90 -0.81 -6.66 5.03
CA TYR A 90 0.52 -6.86 5.61
C TYR A 90 1.40 -7.79 4.77
N GLU A 91 0.85 -8.90 4.27
CA GLU A 91 1.58 -9.83 3.40
C GLU A 91 2.00 -9.16 2.08
N ILE A 92 1.13 -8.35 1.48
CA ILE A 92 1.42 -7.62 0.25
C ILE A 92 2.43 -6.50 0.52
N ALA A 93 2.32 -5.77 1.63
CA ALA A 93 3.26 -4.72 2.02
C ALA A 93 4.69 -5.26 2.17
N ALA A 94 4.86 -6.54 2.56
CA ALA A 94 6.16 -7.18 2.69
C ALA A 94 6.97 -7.24 1.37
N TYR A 95 6.33 -7.11 0.20
CA TYR A 95 7.03 -7.01 -1.09
C TYR A 95 8.01 -5.82 -1.13
N TRP A 96 7.68 -4.71 -0.46
CA TRP A 96 8.54 -3.53 -0.34
C TRP A 96 9.10 -3.35 1.08
N GLY A 97 8.38 -3.83 2.09
CA GLY A 97 8.62 -3.49 3.50
C GLY A 97 9.97 -3.91 4.07
N TYR A 98 10.72 -4.78 3.37
CA TYR A 98 12.06 -5.20 3.78
C TYR A 98 13.05 -4.03 3.80
N ASP A 99 12.92 -3.05 2.90
CA ASP A 99 13.83 -1.91 2.81
C ASP A 99 13.14 -0.55 2.64
N ARG A 100 11.82 -0.53 2.44
CA ARG A 100 11.02 0.68 2.20
C ARG A 100 9.88 0.80 3.19
N GLN A 101 9.50 2.05 3.44
CA GLN A 101 8.33 2.34 4.25
C GLN A 101 7.08 2.14 3.39
N VAL A 102 6.12 1.39 3.92
CA VAL A 102 4.82 1.14 3.29
C VAL A 102 3.75 1.49 4.31
N MET A 103 2.81 2.36 3.95
CA MET A 103 1.56 2.51 4.70
C MET A 103 0.41 2.10 3.80
N PHE A 104 -0.65 1.55 4.38
CA PHE A 104 -1.82 1.17 3.63
C PHE A 104 -3.09 1.35 4.45
N ALA A 105 -4.22 1.44 3.76
CA ALA A 105 -5.53 1.33 4.37
C ALA A 105 -6.47 0.49 3.53
N VAL A 106 -7.38 -0.21 4.20
CA VAL A 106 -8.49 -0.92 3.57
C VAL A 106 -9.64 0.04 3.39
N HIS A 107 -10.21 0.09 2.19
CA HIS A 107 -11.40 0.86 1.86
C HIS A 107 -12.57 -0.10 1.60
N ASP A 108 -13.63 0.07 2.38
CA ASP A 108 -14.87 -0.72 2.35
C ASP A 108 -16.10 0.13 1.93
N ASP A 109 -15.85 1.32 1.37
CA ASP A 109 -16.84 2.34 1.06
C ASP A 109 -17.36 2.29 -0.39
N THR A 110 -16.97 1.27 -1.16
CA THR A 110 -17.44 1.03 -2.53
C THR A 110 -17.95 -0.40 -2.71
N GLN A 111 -18.34 -0.77 -3.93
CA GLN A 111 -18.85 -2.12 -4.22
C GLN A 111 -17.83 -3.23 -3.90
N ASN A 112 -16.55 -2.97 -4.17
CA ASN A 112 -15.46 -3.92 -3.96
C ASN A 112 -14.58 -3.40 -2.81
N ILE A 113 -14.31 -4.26 -1.84
CA ILE A 113 -13.29 -3.97 -0.84
C ILE A 113 -11.92 -3.88 -1.53
N HIS A 114 -11.11 -2.90 -1.14
CA HIS A 114 -9.83 -2.65 -1.79
C HIS A 114 -8.80 -2.10 -0.80
N ILE A 115 -7.52 -2.28 -1.10
CA ILE A 115 -6.41 -1.73 -0.34
C ILE A 115 -5.77 -0.63 -1.15
N HIS A 116 -5.52 0.53 -0.55
CA HIS A 116 -4.58 1.50 -1.10
C HIS A 116 -3.26 1.45 -0.34
N MET A 117 -2.13 1.58 -1.05
CA MET A 117 -0.80 1.58 -0.45
C MET A 117 0.02 2.77 -0.91
N ALA A 118 0.69 3.44 0.03
CA ALA A 118 1.75 4.41 -0.22
C ALA A 118 3.10 3.75 0.08
N ILE A 119 3.98 3.72 -0.90
CA ILE A 119 5.34 3.19 -0.77
C ILE A 119 6.34 4.34 -0.91
N ASN A 120 7.27 4.44 0.04
CA ASN A 120 8.35 5.41 -0.05
C ASN A 120 9.31 5.05 -1.20
N THR A 121 9.51 6.00 -2.12
CA THR A 121 10.42 5.81 -3.25
C THR A 121 11.89 5.79 -2.86
N VAL A 122 12.22 6.06 -1.59
CA VAL A 122 13.57 5.96 -1.02
C VAL A 122 13.59 4.84 0.01
N ALA A 123 14.52 3.89 -0.16
CA ALA A 123 14.74 2.83 0.82
C ALA A 123 15.36 3.41 2.09
N TYR A 124 14.84 3.04 3.26
CA TYR A 124 15.32 3.52 4.56
C TYR A 124 16.64 2.86 4.99
N THR A 125 17.02 1.75 4.36
CA THR A 125 18.23 0.98 4.71
C THR A 125 19.50 1.51 4.04
N ASN A 126 19.40 1.95 2.78
CA ASN A 126 20.55 2.32 1.95
C ASN A 126 20.31 3.56 1.07
N GLY A 127 19.12 4.16 1.13
CA GLY A 127 18.75 5.33 0.36
C GLY A 127 18.43 5.06 -1.10
N GLU A 128 18.38 3.81 -1.58
CA GLU A 128 18.10 3.50 -3.00
C GLU A 128 16.79 4.18 -3.46
N TYR A 129 16.86 4.89 -4.59
CA TYR A 129 15.68 5.55 -5.18
C TYR A 129 15.04 4.64 -6.23
N LYS A 130 13.77 4.30 -6.04
CA LYS A 130 12.95 3.51 -6.98
C LYS A 130 11.52 4.03 -6.97
N ALA A 131 11.10 4.61 -8.10
CA ALA A 131 9.81 5.28 -8.24
C ALA A 131 8.75 4.45 -8.99
N TYR A 132 9.16 3.32 -9.57
CA TYR A 132 8.33 2.47 -10.41
C TYR A 132 8.67 1.00 -10.18
N TYR A 133 7.62 0.19 -10.21
CA TYR A 133 7.66 -1.26 -10.13
C TYR A 133 6.78 -1.78 -11.27
N PRO A 134 7.23 -2.77 -12.06
CA PRO A 134 6.41 -3.41 -13.07
C PRO A 134 5.13 -3.96 -12.43
N ILE A 135 3.98 -3.71 -13.03
CA ILE A 135 2.70 -4.15 -12.46
C ILE A 135 2.59 -5.69 -12.51
N GLU A 136 3.25 -6.30 -13.49
CA GLU A 136 3.35 -7.73 -13.68
C GLU A 136 4.02 -8.40 -12.47
N ASP A 137 5.14 -7.86 -12.00
CA ASP A 137 5.86 -8.38 -10.81
C ASP A 137 4.98 -8.32 -9.55
N ILE A 138 4.22 -7.22 -9.40
CA ILE A 138 3.29 -7.05 -8.27
C ILE A 138 2.16 -8.08 -8.37
N ILE A 139 1.59 -8.27 -9.56
CA ILE A 139 0.54 -9.27 -9.81
C ILE A 139 1.06 -10.68 -9.47
N GLU A 140 2.27 -11.02 -9.90
CA GLU A 140 2.89 -12.32 -9.62
C GLU A 140 3.09 -12.56 -8.13
N TYR A 141 3.47 -11.52 -7.37
CA TYR A 141 3.61 -11.60 -5.91
C TYR A 141 2.28 -11.71 -5.16
N VAL A 142 1.27 -10.93 -5.56
CA VAL A 142 -0.05 -10.87 -4.91
C VAL A 142 -0.88 -12.14 -5.19
N LYS A 143 -0.75 -12.71 -6.38
CA LYS A 143 -1.53 -13.88 -6.82
C LYS A 143 -1.51 -15.08 -5.84
N PRO A 144 -0.37 -15.57 -5.33
CA PRO A 144 -0.35 -16.66 -4.35
C PRO A 144 -0.97 -16.28 -3.01
N ILE A 145 -0.86 -15.02 -2.56
CA ILE A 145 -1.49 -14.52 -1.33
C ILE A 145 -3.01 -14.63 -1.43
N VAL A 146 -3.58 -14.09 -2.51
CA VAL A 146 -5.03 -14.14 -2.74
C VAL A 146 -5.50 -15.58 -2.91
N LYS A 147 -4.78 -16.42 -3.66
CA LYS A 147 -5.12 -17.83 -3.84
C LYS A 147 -5.16 -18.59 -2.51
N ARG A 148 -4.20 -18.33 -1.61
CA ARG A 148 -4.18 -18.90 -0.27
C ARG A 148 -5.37 -18.44 0.56
N LYS A 149 -5.69 -17.14 0.56
CA LYS A 149 -6.84 -16.61 1.31
C LYS A 149 -8.17 -17.20 0.81
N ILE A 150 -8.37 -17.30 -0.52
CA ILE A 150 -9.53 -18.00 -1.11
C ILE A 150 -9.58 -19.45 -0.61
N SER A 151 -8.44 -20.15 -0.65
CA SER A 151 -8.40 -21.55 -0.25
C SER A 151 -8.76 -21.76 1.22
N SER A 152 -8.27 -20.87 2.09
CA SER A 152 -8.55 -20.94 3.52
C SER A 152 -10.01 -20.64 3.83
N LYS A 153 -10.55 -19.57 3.25
CA LYS A 153 -11.94 -19.14 3.47
C LYS A 153 -12.98 -20.16 3.01
N TRP A 154 -12.78 -20.74 1.82
CA TRP A 154 -13.80 -21.58 1.17
C TRP A 154 -13.58 -23.08 1.35
N PHE A 155 -12.35 -23.51 1.67
CA PHE A 155 -12.02 -24.93 1.79
C PHE A 155 -11.38 -25.29 3.13
N GLY A 156 -11.22 -24.35 4.07
CA GLY A 156 -10.67 -24.60 5.41
C GLY A 156 -9.23 -25.11 5.41
N LYS A 157 -8.46 -24.75 4.38
CA LYS A 157 -7.06 -25.17 4.20
C LYS A 157 -6.06 -24.14 4.68
#